data_AF-A0A5E8AQH9-F1
#
_entry.id   AF-A0A5E8AQH9-F1
#
_cell.length_a   1.000
_cell.length_b   1.000
_cell.length_c   1.000
_cell.angle_alpha   90.00
_cell.angle_beta   90.00
_cell.angle_gamma   90.00
#
_symmetry.space_group_name_H-M   'P 1'
#
loop_
_entity.id
_entity.type
_entity.pdbx_description
1 polymer ?
#
loop_
_entity_poly.entity_id
_entity_poly.type
_entity_poly.pdbx_seq_one_letter_code
_entity_poly.pdbx_strand_id
1 'polypeptide(L)'
;MSARIYTLILLTGWASIGFGQGISVSDLRFHSEFEEKVLFNTSSEPALGLLLVADESVDQQRAESDLITYETNLAFYQSQQRKYKSEEQFLKFFFYRVHRKELKNYEQYVSLADQFETGQYDCLTATSLYFLYLTDLGYEVNLVETDYHIYLKINTAGKDFLLESTDPIAGFISSQNEIQEKEREYLSAQRQSISGISSNTRSGQKSYIQNSMLTKKQLAGLNYYNRAIAAWNAKEIVKAVALVDKSYFLYPSDRISNVRDYFRGQSELLASK
;
A
#
# COMPACT_ATOMS: atom_id res chain seq x y z
N MET A 1 34.85 -46.07 -49.25
CA MET A 1 35.38 -44.95 -48.43
C MET A 1 34.55 -43.71 -48.76
N SER A 2 33.38 -43.51 -48.15
CA SER A 2 33.11 -42.93 -46.83
C SER A 2 33.72 -41.53 -46.60
N ALA A 3 32.94 -40.49 -46.90
CA ALA A 3 32.99 -39.21 -46.18
C ALA A 3 31.58 -38.59 -46.23
N ARG A 4 30.85 -38.67 -45.11
CA ARG A 4 29.59 -37.93 -44.90
C ARG A 4 29.94 -36.60 -44.23
N ILE A 5 29.62 -35.50 -44.90
CA ILE A 5 29.73 -34.14 -44.36
C ILE A 5 28.43 -33.87 -43.59
N TYR A 6 28.52 -33.72 -42.27
CA TYR A 6 27.44 -33.21 -41.44
C TYR A 6 27.59 -31.69 -41.34
N THR A 7 26.68 -30.95 -41.99
CA THR A 7 26.56 -29.50 -41.84
C THR A 7 25.84 -29.22 -40.52
N LEU A 8 26.59 -28.71 -39.55
CA LEU A 8 26.10 -28.21 -38.27
C LEU A 8 25.48 -26.82 -38.49
N ILE A 9 24.15 -26.72 -38.47
CA ILE A 9 23.46 -25.41 -38.45
C ILE A 9 23.41 -24.95 -36.99
N LEU A 10 24.22 -23.94 -36.68
CA LEU A 10 24.17 -23.18 -35.44
C LEU A 10 22.83 -22.43 -35.35
N LEU A 11 21.94 -22.90 -34.49
CA LEU A 11 20.80 -22.14 -33.99
C LEU A 11 21.33 -21.03 -33.08
N THR A 12 21.47 -19.81 -33.63
CA THR A 12 21.67 -18.61 -32.82
C THR A 12 20.39 -18.33 -32.05
N GLY A 13 20.35 -18.78 -30.79
CA GLY A 13 19.34 -18.36 -29.84
C GLY A 13 19.40 -16.85 -29.67
N TRP A 14 18.33 -16.16 -30.06
CA TRP A 14 18.11 -14.78 -29.66
C TRP A 14 17.83 -14.81 -28.16
N ALA A 15 18.81 -14.40 -27.36
CA ALA A 15 18.59 -14.08 -25.96
C ALA A 15 17.66 -12.86 -25.91
N SER A 16 16.41 -13.09 -25.51
CA SER A 16 15.51 -12.03 -25.09
C SER A 16 16.21 -11.27 -23.94
N ILE A 17 16.54 -9.99 -24.16
CA ILE A 17 16.94 -9.09 -23.08
C ILE A 17 15.67 -8.86 -22.24
N GLY A 18 15.49 -9.69 -21.22
CA GLY A 18 14.49 -9.45 -20.18
C GLY A 18 14.99 -8.30 -19.31
N PHE A 19 14.49 -7.09 -19.55
CA PHE A 19 14.50 -6.05 -18.53
C PHE A 19 13.50 -6.45 -17.44
N GLY A 20 13.99 -7.24 -16.50
CA GLY A 20 13.26 -7.70 -15.33
C GLY A 20 14.28 -8.13 -14.29
N GLN A 21 15.24 -7.27 -13.96
CA GLN A 21 16.10 -7.53 -12.81
C GLN A 21 15.26 -7.32 -11.56
N GLY A 22 14.85 -8.43 -10.93
CA GLY A 22 14.27 -8.41 -9.59
C GLY A 22 15.27 -7.76 -8.63
N ILE A 23 14.77 -6.89 -7.76
CA ILE A 23 15.57 -6.33 -6.65
C ILE A 23 15.76 -7.44 -5.62
N SER A 24 17.01 -7.73 -5.26
CA SER A 24 17.33 -8.55 -4.10
C SER A 24 17.33 -7.66 -2.84
N VAL A 25 17.06 -8.26 -1.67
CA VAL A 25 17.18 -7.54 -0.38
C VAL A 25 18.59 -6.97 -0.20
N SER A 26 19.62 -7.64 -0.73
CA SER A 26 21.01 -7.17 -0.72
C SER A 26 21.25 -5.86 -1.47
N ASP A 27 20.33 -5.48 -2.36
CA ASP A 27 20.44 -4.26 -3.17
C ASP A 27 19.77 -3.06 -2.48
N LEU A 28 19.05 -3.31 -1.38
CA LEU A 28 18.36 -2.29 -0.59
C LEU A 28 19.32 -1.66 0.42
N ARG A 29 19.19 -0.35 0.60
CA ARG A 29 19.85 0.38 1.68
C ARG A 29 18.87 0.63 2.80
N PHE A 30 19.23 0.21 4.01
CA PHE A 30 18.38 0.41 5.18
C PHE A 30 18.77 1.67 5.95
N HIS A 31 17.79 2.37 6.51
CA HIS A 31 17.97 3.57 7.32
C HIS A 31 18.20 3.24 8.80
N SER A 32 17.82 2.02 9.22
CA SER A 32 18.01 1.53 10.59
C SER A 32 18.10 0.00 10.63
N GLU A 33 18.66 -0.53 11.72
CA GLU A 33 18.64 -1.98 12.00
C GLU A 33 17.19 -2.50 12.16
N PHE A 34 16.28 -1.65 12.65
CA PHE A 34 14.86 -1.97 12.71
C PHE A 34 14.29 -2.19 11.31
N GLU A 35 14.56 -1.28 10.37
CA GLU A 35 14.11 -1.43 8.99
C GLU A 35 14.66 -2.68 8.33
N GLU A 36 15.96 -2.92 8.49
CA GLU A 36 16.62 -4.11 7.98
C GLU A 36 15.94 -5.38 8.51
N LYS A 37 15.82 -5.52 9.83
CA LYS A 37 15.19 -6.67 10.48
C LYS A 37 13.77 -6.92 9.97
N VAL A 38 12.96 -5.86 9.87
CA VAL A 38 11.56 -5.96 9.45
C VAL A 38 11.42 -6.38 7.99
N LEU A 39 12.26 -5.85 7.10
CA LEU A 39 12.23 -6.19 5.68
C LEU A 39 12.87 -7.55 5.37
N PHE A 40 13.85 -8.00 6.14
CA PHE A 40 14.41 -9.35 6.01
C PHE A 40 13.46 -10.44 6.55
N ASN A 41 12.64 -10.13 7.56
CA ASN A 41 11.81 -11.12 8.25
C ASN A 41 10.31 -10.78 8.22
N THR A 42 9.82 -10.40 7.04
CA THR A 42 8.41 -10.00 6.84
C THR A 42 7.36 -11.02 7.28
N SER A 43 7.72 -12.30 7.43
CA SER A 43 6.79 -13.36 7.83
C SER A 43 6.61 -13.51 9.34
N SER A 44 7.54 -13.03 10.17
CA SER A 44 7.45 -13.17 11.63
C SER A 44 7.18 -11.87 12.37
N GLU A 45 7.34 -10.73 11.72
CA GLU A 45 7.14 -9.44 12.36
C GLU A 45 5.65 -9.11 12.55
N PRO A 46 5.29 -8.41 13.65
CA PRO A 46 3.95 -7.87 13.81
C PRO A 46 3.56 -7.01 12.62
N ALA A 47 2.31 -7.14 12.19
CA ALA A 47 1.78 -6.44 11.03
C ALA A 47 1.96 -4.91 11.10
N LEU A 48 1.91 -4.36 12.33
CA LEU A 48 2.16 -2.96 12.59
C LEU A 48 3.60 -2.55 12.27
N GLY A 49 4.59 -3.38 12.63
CA GLY A 49 6.00 -3.10 12.38
C GLY A 49 6.28 -2.89 10.90
N LEU A 50 5.71 -3.73 10.03
CA LEU A 50 5.79 -3.59 8.57
C LEU A 50 5.23 -2.27 8.04
N LEU A 51 4.29 -1.64 8.73
CA LEU A 51 3.65 -0.40 8.28
C LEU A 51 4.31 0.85 8.87
N LEU A 52 4.99 0.72 10.00
CA LEU A 52 5.80 1.80 10.60
C LEU A 52 7.17 1.94 9.93
N VAL A 53 7.72 0.83 9.42
CA VAL A 53 9.09 0.72 8.92
C VAL A 53 9.46 1.69 7.81
N ALA A 54 8.45 2.15 7.06
CA ALA A 54 8.69 3.12 6.01
C ALA A 54 9.21 4.44 6.58
N ASP A 55 8.87 4.83 7.81
CA ASP A 55 9.32 6.08 8.43
C ASP A 55 10.75 5.99 9.00
N GLU A 56 11.59 6.95 8.64
CA GLU A 56 12.99 7.04 9.08
C GLU A 56 13.14 7.53 10.52
N SER A 57 12.10 8.16 11.06
CA SER A 57 12.07 8.59 12.47
C SER A 57 11.72 7.45 13.42
N VAL A 58 11.27 6.30 12.90
CA VAL A 58 10.90 5.14 13.70
C VAL A 58 12.12 4.25 13.93
N ASP A 59 12.59 4.24 15.17
CA ASP A 59 13.51 3.23 15.68
C ASP A 59 12.76 2.11 16.42
N GLN A 60 13.51 1.14 16.95
CA GLN A 60 12.93 0.02 17.70
C GLN A 60 12.12 0.50 18.92
N GLN A 61 12.62 1.49 19.67
CA GLN A 61 11.95 1.97 20.87
C GLN A 61 10.61 2.64 20.52
N ARG A 62 10.58 3.43 19.45
CA ARG A 62 9.36 4.06 18.97
C ARG A 62 8.37 3.01 18.46
N ALA A 63 8.82 2.04 17.68
CA ALA A 63 7.96 0.95 17.21
C ALA A 63 7.33 0.15 18.36
N GLU A 64 8.08 -0.12 19.44
CA GLU A 64 7.57 -0.75 20.65
C GLU A 64 6.51 0.12 21.37
N SER A 65 6.73 1.44 21.44
CA SER A 65 5.78 2.39 22.01
C SER A 65 4.45 2.44 21.23
N ASP A 66 4.54 2.51 19.90
CA ASP A 66 3.39 2.52 19.01
C ASP A 66 2.63 1.18 19.08
N LEU A 67 3.34 0.06 19.23
CA LEU A 67 2.73 -1.26 19.45
C LEU A 67 1.92 -1.33 20.74
N ILE A 68 2.43 -0.81 21.85
CA ILE A 68 1.68 -0.76 23.13
C ILE A 68 0.39 0.04 22.98
N THR A 69 0.46 1.17 22.27
CA THR A 69 -0.72 2.02 21.99
C THR A 69 -1.72 1.27 21.12
N TYR A 70 -1.26 0.62 20.06
CA TYR A 70 -2.06 -0.20 19.18
C TYR A 70 -2.77 -1.33 19.94
N GLU A 71 -2.04 -2.12 20.72
CA GLU A 71 -2.58 -3.25 21.49
C GLU A 71 -3.59 -2.80 22.56
N THR A 72 -3.33 -1.66 23.20
CA THR A 72 -4.27 -1.07 24.17
C THR A 72 -5.59 -0.71 23.51
N ASN A 73 -5.56 -0.08 22.33
CA ASN A 73 -6.75 0.26 21.57
C ASN A 73 -7.46 -1.00 21.02
N LEU A 74 -6.70 -1.98 20.51
CA LEU A 74 -7.23 -3.26 20.03
C LEU A 74 -7.98 -4.01 21.16
N ALA A 75 -7.38 -4.11 22.35
CA ALA A 75 -8.02 -4.73 23.51
C ALA A 75 -9.32 -4.00 23.90
N PHE A 76 -9.33 -2.67 23.80
CA PHE A 76 -10.56 -1.89 23.95
C PHE A 76 -11.60 -2.30 22.90
N TYR A 77 -11.26 -2.34 21.61
CA TYR A 77 -12.19 -2.71 20.54
C TYR A 77 -12.73 -4.14 20.69
N GLN A 78 -11.88 -5.11 21.03
CA GLN A 78 -12.29 -6.48 21.35
C GLN A 78 -13.29 -6.54 22.51
N SER A 79 -13.10 -5.71 23.55
CA SER A 79 -14.05 -5.61 24.66
C SER A 79 -15.41 -5.06 24.24
N GLN A 80 -15.44 -4.17 23.24
CA GLN A 80 -16.68 -3.58 22.73
C GLN A 80 -17.39 -4.53 21.76
N GLN A 81 -16.64 -5.26 20.91
CA GLN A 81 -17.19 -6.23 19.96
C GLN A 81 -18.12 -7.23 20.67
N ARG A 82 -17.69 -7.75 21.83
CA ARG A 82 -18.49 -8.67 22.66
C ARG A 82 -19.79 -8.08 23.24
N LYS A 83 -19.95 -6.75 23.25
CA LYS A 83 -21.11 -6.06 23.84
C LYS A 83 -22.21 -5.74 22.82
N TYR A 84 -21.86 -5.65 21.54
CA TYR A 84 -22.83 -5.34 20.50
C TYR A 84 -23.63 -6.57 20.08
N LYS A 85 -24.89 -6.36 19.69
CA LYS A 85 -25.81 -7.45 19.31
C LYS A 85 -25.74 -7.81 17.83
N SER A 86 -25.15 -6.94 17.01
CA SER A 86 -24.94 -7.19 15.58
C SER A 86 -23.59 -6.64 15.13
N GLU A 87 -23.04 -7.30 14.11
CA GLU A 87 -21.80 -6.89 13.43
C GLU A 87 -21.90 -5.47 12.90
N GLU A 88 -23.02 -5.10 12.28
CA GLU A 88 -23.25 -3.76 11.77
C GLU A 88 -23.17 -2.69 12.87
N GLN A 89 -23.77 -2.94 14.04
CA GLN A 89 -23.71 -1.97 15.14
C GLN A 89 -22.28 -1.80 15.66
N PHE A 90 -21.54 -2.90 15.77
CA PHE A 90 -20.14 -2.85 16.18
C PHE A 90 -19.26 -2.14 15.15
N LEU A 91 -19.33 -2.53 13.88
CA LEU A 91 -18.51 -1.95 12.81
C LEU A 91 -18.79 -0.45 12.65
N LYS A 92 -20.07 -0.04 12.78
CA LYS A 92 -20.45 1.39 12.78
C LYS A 92 -19.82 2.12 13.96
N PHE A 93 -19.92 1.57 15.18
CA PHE A 93 -19.29 2.14 16.37
C PHE A 93 -17.77 2.25 16.20
N PHE A 94 -17.13 1.17 15.74
CA PHE A 94 -15.71 1.07 15.52
C PHE A 94 -15.24 2.15 14.54
N PHE A 95 -15.89 2.26 13.38
CA PHE A 95 -15.59 3.27 12.37
C PHE A 95 -15.59 4.69 12.95
N TYR A 96 -16.72 5.14 13.51
CA TYR A 96 -16.81 6.51 14.03
C TYR A 96 -15.90 6.75 15.24
N ARG A 97 -15.57 5.70 16.01
CA ARG A 97 -14.65 5.84 17.12
C ARG A 97 -13.21 6.02 16.66
N VAL A 98 -12.73 5.20 15.71
CA VAL A 98 -11.39 5.33 15.15
C VAL A 98 -11.22 6.74 14.57
N HIS A 99 -12.17 7.21 13.77
CA HIS A 99 -12.15 8.59 13.28
C HIS A 99 -12.03 9.61 14.43
N ARG A 100 -12.96 9.57 15.39
CA ARG A 100 -12.99 10.56 16.47
C ARG A 100 -11.75 10.51 17.37
N LYS A 101 -11.18 9.33 17.60
CA LYS A 101 -10.13 9.13 18.62
C LYS A 101 -8.72 9.09 18.06
N GLU A 102 -8.54 8.64 16.83
CA GLU A 102 -7.23 8.33 16.25
C GLU A 102 -6.95 9.10 14.96
N LEU A 103 -7.98 9.50 14.19
CA LEU A 103 -7.81 10.23 12.92
C LEU A 103 -8.24 11.71 13.08
N LYS A 104 -7.30 12.58 13.42
CA LYS A 104 -7.56 13.99 13.78
C LYS A 104 -7.52 14.93 12.60
N ASN A 105 -6.39 14.96 11.90
CA ASN A 105 -6.11 15.94 10.86
C ASN A 105 -5.67 15.22 9.58
N TYR A 106 -6.39 15.45 8.48
CA TYR A 106 -5.98 14.89 7.20
C TYR A 106 -4.80 15.68 6.63
N GLU A 107 -3.71 14.99 6.33
CA GLU A 107 -2.50 15.54 5.73
C GLU A 107 -1.86 14.49 4.82
N GLN A 108 -1.49 14.86 3.59
CA GLN A 108 -0.97 13.91 2.60
C GLN A 108 0.47 13.48 2.93
N TYR A 109 0.80 12.22 2.64
CA TYR A 109 2.15 11.66 2.77
C TYR A 109 2.69 11.59 4.20
N VAL A 110 1.81 11.59 5.20
CA VAL A 110 2.17 11.34 6.59
C VAL A 110 2.43 9.85 6.84
N SER A 111 3.17 9.55 7.90
CA SER A 111 3.44 8.17 8.30
C SER A 111 2.37 7.63 9.25
N LEU A 112 2.33 6.31 9.40
CA LEU A 112 1.50 5.69 10.43
C LEU A 112 1.99 6.05 11.85
N ALA A 113 3.28 6.38 12.03
CA ALA A 113 3.83 6.83 13.31
C ALA A 113 3.31 8.23 13.69
N ASP A 114 3.19 9.15 12.72
CA ASP A 114 2.56 10.46 12.91
C ASP A 114 1.12 10.31 13.43
N GLN A 115 0.41 9.30 12.93
CA GLN A 115 -0.95 9.01 13.35
C GLN A 115 -1.07 8.61 14.82
N PHE A 116 -0.11 7.85 15.36
CA PHE A 116 -0.12 7.49 16.78
C PHE A 116 0.25 8.67 17.70
N GLU A 117 1.09 9.59 17.23
CA GLU A 117 1.57 10.72 18.03
C GLU A 117 0.65 11.94 17.99
N THR A 118 0.26 12.36 16.79
CA THR A 118 -0.48 13.61 16.57
C THR A 118 -1.89 13.37 16.04
N GLY A 119 -2.16 12.16 15.53
CA GLY A 119 -3.40 11.84 14.83
C GLY A 119 -3.48 12.42 13.42
N GLN A 120 -2.35 12.83 12.84
CA GLN A 120 -2.27 13.13 11.41
C GLN A 120 -2.47 11.84 10.60
N TYR A 121 -3.22 11.91 9.51
CA TYR A 121 -3.48 10.75 8.66
C TYR A 121 -3.66 11.13 7.20
N ASP A 122 -3.38 10.21 6.30
CA ASP A 122 -3.81 10.26 4.91
C ASP A 122 -4.76 9.08 4.59
N CYS A 123 -5.13 8.92 3.32
CA CYS A 123 -6.00 7.81 2.91
C CYS A 123 -5.38 6.44 3.18
N LEU A 124 -4.07 6.32 3.01
CA LEU A 124 -3.34 5.07 3.16
C LEU A 124 -3.10 4.75 4.63
N THR A 125 -2.65 5.70 5.46
CA THR A 125 -2.40 5.45 6.89
C THR A 125 -3.70 5.14 7.63
N ALA A 126 -4.79 5.87 7.33
CA ALA A 126 -6.11 5.58 7.92
C ALA A 126 -6.62 4.20 7.49
N THR A 127 -6.56 3.89 6.19
CA THR A 127 -6.94 2.56 5.68
C THR A 127 -6.10 1.46 6.33
N SER A 128 -4.81 1.70 6.51
CA SER A 128 -3.89 0.76 7.13
C SER A 128 -4.27 0.46 8.58
N LEU A 129 -4.61 1.48 9.37
CA LEU A 129 -5.04 1.30 10.75
C LEU A 129 -6.36 0.51 10.84
N TYR A 130 -7.34 0.86 10.00
CA TYR A 130 -8.59 0.11 9.93
C TYR A 130 -8.36 -1.36 9.58
N PHE A 131 -7.54 -1.62 8.56
CA PHE A 131 -7.21 -2.97 8.12
C PHE A 131 -6.56 -3.80 9.22
N LEU A 132 -5.57 -3.23 9.92
CA LEU A 132 -4.90 -3.88 11.04
C LEU A 132 -5.90 -4.27 12.13
N TYR A 133 -6.66 -3.30 12.66
CA TYR A 133 -7.61 -3.57 13.72
C TYR A 133 -8.66 -4.60 13.32
N LEU A 134 -9.26 -4.46 12.14
CA LEU A 134 -10.31 -5.37 11.70
C LEU A 134 -9.78 -6.79 11.48
N THR A 135 -8.59 -6.93 10.90
CA THR A 135 -7.95 -8.25 10.74
C THR A 135 -7.69 -8.89 12.10
N ASP A 136 -7.16 -8.14 13.07
CA ASP A 136 -6.86 -8.65 14.41
C ASP A 136 -8.11 -8.84 15.30
N LEU A 137 -9.24 -8.23 14.92
CA LEU A 137 -10.58 -8.50 15.45
C LEU A 137 -11.25 -9.72 14.79
N GLY A 138 -10.58 -10.35 13.82
CA GLY A 138 -11.03 -11.59 13.16
C GLY A 138 -11.94 -11.38 11.95
N TYR A 139 -12.01 -10.17 11.38
CA TYR A 139 -12.76 -9.93 10.15
C TYR A 139 -11.94 -10.32 8.91
N GLU A 140 -12.63 -10.86 7.90
CA GLU A 140 -12.10 -10.92 6.54
C GLU A 140 -12.25 -9.55 5.89
N VAL A 141 -11.11 -8.92 5.59
CA VAL A 141 -11.04 -7.55 5.08
C VAL A 141 -10.41 -7.55 3.70
N ASN A 142 -11.15 -7.08 2.71
CA ASN A 142 -10.67 -6.85 1.36
C ASN A 142 -10.25 -5.39 1.21
N LEU A 143 -8.95 -5.18 1.01
CA LEU A 143 -8.38 -3.89 0.65
C LEU A 143 -8.43 -3.71 -0.86
N VAL A 144 -9.23 -2.75 -1.32
CA VAL A 144 -9.38 -2.44 -2.73
C VAL A 144 -8.54 -1.20 -3.06
N GLU A 145 -7.53 -1.39 -3.90
CA GLU A 145 -6.71 -0.31 -4.47
C GLU A 145 -7.19 0.07 -5.87
N THR A 146 -7.34 1.37 -6.08
CA THR A 146 -7.48 2.01 -7.39
C THR A 146 -6.31 2.97 -7.62
N ASP A 147 -6.18 3.53 -8.82
CA ASP A 147 -5.08 4.45 -9.14
C ASP A 147 -5.01 5.69 -8.23
N TYR A 148 -6.16 6.13 -7.71
CA TYR A 148 -6.30 7.38 -6.96
C TYR A 148 -6.87 7.20 -5.56
N HIS A 149 -7.26 5.99 -5.20
CA HIS A 149 -8.02 5.76 -3.97
C HIS A 149 -7.86 4.35 -3.43
N ILE A 150 -8.06 4.20 -2.11
CA ILE A 150 -8.04 2.93 -1.41
C ILE A 150 -9.18 2.89 -0.39
N TYR A 151 -9.88 1.77 -0.28
CA TYR A 151 -10.97 1.58 0.67
C TYR A 151 -11.05 0.13 1.15
N LEU A 152 -11.82 -0.11 2.23
CA LEU A 152 -11.99 -1.44 2.80
C LEU A 152 -13.38 -2.00 2.51
N LYS A 153 -13.45 -3.28 2.19
CA LYS A 153 -14.70 -4.05 2.18
C LYS A 153 -14.63 -5.17 3.21
N ILE A 154 -15.72 -5.38 3.93
CA ILE A 154 -15.85 -6.42 4.94
C ILE A 154 -17.09 -7.23 4.59
N ASN A 155 -16.94 -8.55 4.49
CA ASN A 155 -18.07 -9.46 4.38
C ASN A 155 -18.22 -10.21 5.71
N THR A 156 -19.37 -10.06 6.35
CA THR A 156 -19.67 -10.81 7.59
C THR A 156 -21.15 -11.10 7.69
N ALA A 157 -21.49 -12.30 8.15
CA ALA A 157 -22.87 -12.80 8.25
C ALA A 157 -23.70 -12.62 6.96
N GLY A 158 -23.05 -12.76 5.79
CA GLY A 158 -23.70 -12.62 4.48
C GLY A 158 -24.06 -11.18 4.09
N LYS A 159 -23.48 -10.18 4.77
CA LYS A 159 -23.67 -8.76 4.49
C LYS A 159 -22.33 -8.08 4.20
N ASP A 160 -22.33 -7.24 3.17
CA ASP A 160 -21.18 -6.39 2.82
C ASP A 160 -21.23 -5.06 3.58
N PHE A 161 -20.05 -4.59 3.97
CA PHE A 161 -19.80 -3.25 4.48
C PHE A 161 -18.65 -2.64 3.71
N LEU A 162 -18.73 -1.33 3.44
CA LEU A 162 -17.64 -0.54 2.86
C LEU A 162 -17.23 0.53 3.86
N LEU A 163 -15.92 0.65 4.10
CA LEU A 163 -15.32 1.72 4.90
C LEU A 163 -14.47 2.63 4.00
N GLU A 164 -14.91 3.88 3.89
CA GLU A 164 -14.17 5.00 3.33
C GLU A 164 -13.47 5.72 4.48
N SER A 165 -12.18 5.42 4.68
CA SER A 165 -11.43 5.87 5.87
C SER A 165 -11.12 7.36 5.90
N THR A 166 -11.46 8.10 4.84
CA THR A 166 -11.25 9.56 4.75
C THR A 166 -12.54 10.37 4.85
N ASP A 167 -13.70 9.71 4.94
CA ASP A 167 -15.00 10.35 5.12
C ASP A 167 -15.54 10.08 6.55
N PRO A 168 -15.27 10.98 7.51
CA PRO A 168 -15.67 10.78 8.90
C PRO A 168 -17.19 10.83 9.13
N ILE A 169 -17.98 11.24 8.12
CA ILE A 169 -19.43 11.45 8.25
C ILE A 169 -20.17 10.29 7.57
N ALA A 170 -19.91 10.07 6.28
CA ALA A 170 -20.62 9.12 5.44
C ALA A 170 -19.77 7.91 5.04
N GLY A 171 -18.55 7.77 5.58
CA GLY A 171 -17.65 6.71 5.15
C GLY A 171 -17.98 5.30 5.67
N PHE A 172 -18.96 5.14 6.54
CA PHE A 172 -19.50 3.82 6.90
C PHE A 172 -20.74 3.50 6.07
N ILE A 173 -20.61 2.55 5.15
CA ILE A 173 -21.69 2.16 4.23
C ILE A 173 -22.08 0.70 4.46
N SER A 174 -23.36 0.46 4.76
CA SER A 174 -23.90 -0.89 5.00
C SER A 174 -25.06 -1.29 4.06
N SER A 175 -25.45 -0.39 3.15
CA SER A 175 -26.48 -0.63 2.15
C SER A 175 -25.85 -1.16 0.86
N GLN A 176 -26.29 -2.33 0.37
CA GLN A 176 -25.72 -2.93 -0.85
C GLN A 176 -25.81 -1.99 -2.07
N ASN A 177 -26.93 -1.28 -2.22
CA ASN A 177 -27.13 -0.36 -3.33
C ASN A 177 -26.16 0.84 -3.26
N GLU A 178 -25.90 1.33 -2.04
CA GLU A 178 -24.99 2.44 -1.80
C GLU A 178 -23.53 2.01 -1.99
N ILE A 179 -23.17 0.80 -1.56
CA ILE A 179 -21.85 0.19 -1.83
C ILE A 179 -21.62 0.11 -3.35
N GLN A 180 -22.58 -0.45 -4.10
CA GLN A 180 -22.46 -0.57 -5.56
C GLN A 180 -22.35 0.80 -6.24
N GLU A 181 -23.10 1.79 -5.76
CA GLU A 181 -23.00 3.15 -6.31
C GLU A 181 -21.64 3.78 -6.02
N LYS A 182 -21.12 3.61 -4.80
CA LYS A 182 -19.80 4.11 -4.41
C LYS A 182 -18.67 3.46 -5.22
N GLU A 183 -18.76 2.16 -5.45
CA GLU A 183 -17.84 1.43 -6.33
C GLU A 183 -17.90 1.95 -7.78
N ARG A 184 -19.10 2.24 -8.30
CA ARG A 184 -19.25 2.86 -9.63
C ARG A 184 -18.64 4.26 -9.67
N GLU A 185 -18.79 5.05 -8.62
CA GLU A 185 -18.19 6.37 -8.48
C GLU A 185 -16.66 6.29 -8.60
N TYR A 186 -16.01 5.43 -7.81
CA TYR A 186 -14.55 5.24 -7.85
C TYR A 186 -14.07 4.82 -9.25
N LEU A 187 -14.76 3.86 -9.89
CA LEU A 187 -14.44 3.43 -11.25
C LEU A 187 -14.69 4.51 -12.31
N SER A 188 -15.61 5.44 -12.07
CA SER A 188 -15.88 6.56 -12.97
C SER A 188 -14.82 7.66 -12.84
N ALA A 189 -14.42 8.01 -11.62
CA ALA A 189 -13.37 8.99 -11.35
C ALA A 189 -12.03 8.55 -11.94
N GLN A 190 -11.70 7.26 -11.83
CA GLN A 190 -10.51 6.67 -12.45
C GLN A 190 -10.51 6.83 -13.99
N ARG A 191 -11.66 6.70 -14.64
CA ARG A 191 -11.75 6.87 -16.11
C ARG A 191 -11.60 8.32 -16.54
N GLN A 192 -12.08 9.27 -15.74
CA GLN A 192 -12.00 10.70 -16.07
C GLN A 192 -10.58 11.25 -15.93
N SER A 193 -9.82 10.83 -14.92
CA SER A 193 -8.43 11.27 -14.74
C SER A 193 -7.49 10.78 -15.85
N ILE A 194 -7.73 9.58 -16.41
CA ILE A 194 -7.01 9.06 -17.58
C ILE A 194 -7.25 9.92 -18.83
N SER A 195 -8.43 10.54 -18.97
CA SER A 195 -8.75 11.37 -20.13
C SER A 195 -8.07 12.76 -20.13
N GLY A 196 -7.52 13.20 -18.98
CA GLY A 196 -6.86 14.49 -18.82
C GLY A 196 -5.34 14.48 -19.07
N ILE A 197 -4.72 13.30 -19.14
CA ILE A 197 -3.29 13.15 -19.50
C ILE A 197 -3.24 12.64 -20.94
N SER A 198 -2.87 13.54 -21.85
CA SER A 198 -2.64 13.34 -23.28
C SER A 198 -2.42 11.89 -23.72
N SER A 199 -3.34 11.47 -24.58
CA SER A 199 -3.30 10.36 -25.52
C SER A 199 -2.03 10.32 -26.37
N ASN A 200 -0.87 9.97 -25.79
CA ASN A 200 0.35 9.71 -26.56
C ASN A 200 1.19 8.51 -26.08
N THR A 201 0.73 7.75 -25.09
CA THR A 201 1.24 6.40 -24.84
C THR A 201 0.35 5.38 -25.55
N ARG A 202 0.98 4.62 -26.45
CA ARG A 202 0.36 3.63 -27.31
C ARG A 202 -0.45 2.59 -26.50
N SER A 203 -1.60 2.23 -27.06
CA SER A 203 -2.39 1.01 -26.84
C SER A 203 -2.98 0.75 -25.45
N GLY A 204 -4.28 1.03 -25.28
CA GLY A 204 -5.18 0.12 -24.57
C GLY A 204 -5.02 -0.02 -23.05
N GLN A 205 -4.66 1.04 -22.32
CA GLN A 205 -4.65 1.02 -20.85
C GLN A 205 -6.07 0.79 -20.31
N LYS A 206 -6.35 -0.48 -20.00
CA LYS A 206 -7.49 -0.90 -19.20
C LYS A 206 -7.39 -0.23 -17.82
N SER A 207 -8.49 0.37 -17.39
CA SER A 207 -8.69 0.83 -16.02
C SER A 207 -8.70 -0.41 -15.13
N TYR A 208 -7.78 -0.50 -14.17
CA TYR A 208 -7.70 -1.66 -13.28
C TYR A 208 -7.92 -1.23 -11.84
N ILE A 209 -8.83 -1.93 -11.15
CA ILE A 209 -8.61 -2.25 -9.74
C ILE A 209 -7.22 -2.89 -9.72
N GLN A 210 -6.24 -2.20 -9.13
CA GLN A 210 -4.84 -2.65 -9.16
C GLN A 210 -4.70 -3.95 -8.37
N ASN A 211 -5.40 -4.02 -7.24
CA ASN A 211 -5.57 -5.24 -6.47
C ASN A 211 -6.84 -5.12 -5.58
N SER A 212 -7.67 -6.16 -5.55
CA SER A 212 -8.85 -6.22 -4.68
C SER A 212 -8.56 -6.88 -3.32
N MET A 213 -7.35 -7.41 -3.11
CA MET A 213 -6.90 -8.09 -1.90
C MET A 213 -5.43 -7.75 -1.63
N LEU A 214 -5.15 -6.51 -1.19
CA LEU A 214 -3.80 -6.16 -0.73
C LEU A 214 -3.42 -6.95 0.53
N THR A 215 -2.19 -7.47 0.52
CA THR A 215 -1.56 -8.05 1.71
C THR A 215 -0.92 -6.97 2.59
N LYS A 216 -0.61 -7.31 3.85
CA LYS A 216 0.17 -6.45 4.78
C LYS A 216 1.49 -5.98 4.15
N LYS A 217 2.19 -6.89 3.47
CA LYS A 217 3.44 -6.59 2.75
C LYS A 217 3.21 -5.58 1.62
N GLN A 218 2.14 -5.73 0.84
CA GLN A 218 1.85 -4.80 -0.25
C GLN A 218 1.46 -3.42 0.26
N LEU A 219 0.72 -3.37 1.37
CA LEU A 219 0.36 -2.12 2.05
C LEU A 219 1.60 -1.39 2.59
N ALA A 220 2.59 -2.12 3.12
CA ALA A 220 3.91 -1.56 3.45
C ALA A 220 4.61 -1.00 2.19
N GLY A 221 4.53 -1.70 1.07
CA GLY A 221 5.02 -1.22 -0.23
C GLY A 221 4.39 0.12 -0.65
N LEU A 222 3.09 0.28 -0.43
CA LEU A 222 2.39 1.55 -0.69
C LEU A 222 2.85 2.68 0.26
N ASN A 223 3.19 2.37 1.52
CA ASN A 223 3.73 3.38 2.44
C ASN A 223 5.09 3.90 1.95
N TYR A 224 5.98 3.00 1.51
CA TYR A 224 7.22 3.40 0.85
C TYR A 224 6.98 4.20 -0.43
N TYR A 225 5.97 3.82 -1.23
CA TYR A 225 5.60 4.56 -2.43
C TYR A 225 5.24 6.01 -2.10
N ASN A 226 4.36 6.24 -1.13
CA ASN A 226 3.96 7.60 -0.72
C ASN A 226 5.17 8.43 -0.25
N ARG A 227 6.07 7.84 0.57
CA ARG A 227 7.31 8.51 0.97
C ARG A 227 8.24 8.80 -0.21
N ALA A 228 8.31 7.91 -1.20
CA ALA A 228 9.10 8.13 -2.42
C ALA A 228 8.58 9.33 -3.22
N ILE A 229 7.25 9.44 -3.37
CA ILE A 229 6.60 10.59 -4.02
C ILE A 229 6.89 11.88 -3.23
N ALA A 230 6.79 11.86 -1.90
CA ALA A 230 7.09 13.01 -1.06
C ALA A 230 8.54 13.47 -1.20
N ALA A 231 9.50 12.54 -1.12
CA ALA A 231 10.93 12.81 -1.32
C ALA A 231 11.20 13.38 -2.73
N TRP A 232 10.54 12.83 -3.76
CA TRP A 232 10.64 13.34 -5.12
C TRP A 232 10.16 14.79 -5.24
N ASN A 233 8.99 15.10 -4.66
CA ASN A 233 8.43 16.45 -4.64
C ASN A 233 9.33 17.43 -3.89
N ALA A 234 10.03 16.95 -2.85
CA ALA A 234 11.05 17.71 -2.11
C ALA A 234 12.40 17.81 -2.85
N LYS A 235 12.53 17.25 -4.05
CA LYS A 235 13.75 17.18 -4.88
C LYS A 235 14.88 16.33 -4.25
N GLU A 236 14.56 15.44 -3.32
CA GLU A 236 15.48 14.49 -2.71
C GLU A 236 15.62 13.24 -3.59
N ILE A 237 16.17 13.41 -4.80
CA ILE A 237 16.11 12.40 -5.88
C ILE A 237 16.69 11.04 -5.46
N VAL A 238 17.87 11.02 -4.83
CA VAL A 238 18.52 9.79 -4.38
C VAL A 238 17.65 9.04 -3.36
N LYS A 239 17.01 9.77 -2.45
CA LYS A 239 16.11 9.21 -1.45
C LYS A 239 14.84 8.65 -2.10
N ALA A 240 14.26 9.39 -3.04
CA ALA A 240 13.08 8.96 -3.78
C ALA A 240 13.33 7.64 -4.53
N VAL A 241 14.49 7.49 -5.18
CA VAL A 241 14.88 6.24 -5.85
C VAL A 241 15.04 5.09 -4.85
N ALA A 242 15.70 5.32 -3.72
CA ALA A 242 15.87 4.28 -2.70
C ALA A 242 14.52 3.82 -2.10
N LEU A 243 13.60 4.76 -1.84
CA LEU A 243 12.28 4.46 -1.31
C LEU A 243 11.39 3.73 -2.32
N VAL A 244 11.39 4.14 -3.60
CA VAL A 244 10.56 3.45 -4.63
C VAL A 244 11.11 2.05 -4.95
N ASP A 245 12.41 1.83 -4.80
CA ASP A 245 13.00 0.49 -4.90
C ASP A 245 12.52 -0.45 -3.79
N LYS A 246 12.45 0.03 -2.54
CA LYS A 246 11.85 -0.71 -1.41
C LYS A 246 10.36 -0.96 -1.64
N SER A 247 9.65 0.04 -2.15
CA SER A 247 8.25 -0.08 -2.53
C SER A 247 8.04 -1.20 -3.55
N TYR A 248 8.84 -1.23 -4.62
CA TYR A 248 8.78 -2.25 -5.67
C TYR A 248 9.12 -3.66 -5.14
N PHE A 249 10.11 -3.76 -4.25
CA PHE A 249 10.45 -5.02 -3.58
C PHE A 249 9.27 -5.60 -2.78
N LEU A 250 8.52 -4.74 -2.08
CA LEU A 250 7.38 -5.13 -1.27
C LEU A 250 6.12 -5.38 -2.10
N TYR A 251 5.93 -4.58 -3.16
CA TYR A 251 4.77 -4.61 -4.03
C TYR A 251 5.16 -4.26 -5.48
N PRO A 252 5.47 -5.25 -6.33
CA PRO A 252 5.82 -5.01 -7.72
C PRO A 252 4.57 -4.82 -8.58
N SER A 253 3.84 -3.71 -8.39
CA SER A 253 2.71 -3.33 -9.25
C SER A 253 3.17 -2.51 -10.46
N ASP A 254 2.37 -2.48 -11.52
CA ASP A 254 2.64 -1.68 -12.72
C ASP A 254 2.82 -0.20 -12.36
N ARG A 255 1.99 0.33 -11.46
CA ARG A 255 2.08 1.70 -10.96
C ARG A 255 3.45 1.98 -10.33
N ILE A 256 3.89 1.12 -9.41
CA ILE A 256 5.16 1.29 -8.71
C ILE A 256 6.33 1.10 -9.69
N SER A 257 6.26 0.13 -10.60
CA SER A 257 7.27 -0.09 -11.65
C SER A 257 7.45 1.14 -12.53
N ASN A 258 6.35 1.72 -13.02
CA ASN A 258 6.41 2.89 -13.90
C ASN A 258 7.04 4.11 -13.22
N VAL A 259 6.69 4.36 -11.95
CA VAL A 259 7.29 5.46 -11.17
C VAL A 259 8.76 5.19 -10.89
N ARG A 260 9.12 3.95 -10.56
CA ARG A 260 10.50 3.53 -10.33
C ARG A 260 11.38 3.77 -11.56
N ASP A 261 10.94 3.34 -12.72
CA ASP A 261 11.67 3.52 -13.98
C ASP A 261 11.85 5.01 -14.31
N TYR A 262 10.80 5.80 -14.09
CA TYR A 262 10.87 7.25 -14.26
C TYR A 262 11.89 7.91 -13.30
N PHE A 263 11.84 7.59 -11.99
CA PHE A 263 12.76 8.17 -11.01
C PHE A 263 14.22 7.80 -11.29
N ARG A 264 14.48 6.53 -11.65
CA ARG A 264 15.82 6.05 -12.01
C ARG A 264 16.36 6.75 -13.25
N GLY A 265 15.56 6.82 -14.33
CA GLY A 265 15.98 7.49 -15.56
C GLY A 265 16.32 8.97 -15.36
N GLN A 266 15.54 9.68 -14.54
CA GLN A 266 15.86 11.08 -14.20
C GLN A 266 17.11 11.22 -13.34
N SER A 267 17.33 10.31 -12.38
CA SER A 267 18.53 10.30 -11.54
C SER A 267 19.80 10.10 -12.38
N GLU A 268 19.78 9.17 -13.34
CA GLU A 268 20.88 8.93 -14.28
C GLU A 268 21.19 10.16 -15.15
N LEU A 269 20.15 10.83 -15.66
CA LEU A 269 20.31 12.07 -16.42
C LEU A 269 20.98 13.17 -15.60
N LEU A 270 20.66 13.29 -14.31
CA LEU A 270 21.29 14.26 -13.40
C LEU A 270 22.74 13.90 -13.09
N ALA A 271 23.07 12.62 -12.94
CA ALA A 271 24.44 12.15 -12.69
C ALA A 271 25.36 12.30 -13.91
N SER A 272 24.79 12.40 -15.12
CA SER A 272 25.54 12.54 -16.38
C SER A 272 25.92 13.99 -16.76
N LYS A 273 25.51 14.98 -15.96
CA LYS A 273 25.80 16.41 -16.18
C LYS A 273 26.90 16.90 -15.24
#